data_AF-A0A7J4P8Q7-F1
#
_entry.id   AF-A0A7J4P8Q7-F1
#
_cell.length_a   1.000
_cell.length_b   1.000
_cell.length_c   1.000
_cell.angle_alpha   90.00
_cell.angle_beta   90.00
_cell.angle_gamma   90.00
#
_symmetry.space_group_name_H-M   'P 1'
#
loop_
_entity.id
_entity.type
_entity.pdbx_description
1 polymer ?
#
loop_
_entity_poly.entity_id
_entity_poly.type
_entity_poly.pdbx_seq_one_letter_code
_entity_poly.pdbx_strand_id
1 'polypeptide(L)'
;MPMIYALINAKARDIEDIMEKIYTIPHIAEVNIVTGTYDLVVELKGDDLEELLGGVTKRIQSIPGINRIDTLICMREAAPIWL
;
A
#
# COMPACT_ATOMS: atom_id res chain seq x y z
N MET A 1 15.69 -3.22 5.36
CA MET A 1 14.73 -3.10 4.28
C MET A 1 13.56 -2.26 4.79
N PRO A 2 13.44 -0.98 4.39
CA PRO A 2 12.28 -0.15 4.70
C PRO A 2 10.94 -0.86 4.45
N MET A 3 9.96 -0.59 5.32
CA MET A 3 8.59 -1.06 5.20
C MET A 3 7.65 0.15 5.29
N ILE A 4 6.66 0.19 4.40
CA ILE A 4 5.66 1.25 4.34
C ILE A 4 4.27 0.64 4.28
N TYR A 5 3.33 1.26 4.97
CA TYR A 5 1.90 0.99 4.80
C TYR A 5 1.25 2.14 4.05
N ALA A 6 0.56 1.84 2.96
CA ALA A 6 -0.34 2.77 2.29
C ALA A 6 -1.79 2.42 2.64
N LEU A 7 -2.47 3.34 3.31
CA LEU A 7 -3.89 3.22 3.67
C LEU A 7 -4.69 4.00 2.63
N ILE A 8 -5.60 3.33 1.93
CA ILE A 8 -6.20 3.86 0.72
C ILE A 8 -7.72 3.96 0.90
N ASN A 9 -8.27 5.12 0.52
CA ASN A 9 -9.68 5.23 0.22
C ASN A 9 -9.92 5.24 -1.28
N ALA A 10 -10.91 4.47 -1.72
CA ALA A 10 -11.25 4.30 -3.12
C ALA A 10 -12.77 4.24 -3.30
N LYS A 11 -13.22 4.32 -4.55
CA LYS A 11 -14.62 4.08 -4.89
C LYS A 11 -14.90 2.57 -4.83
N ALA A 12 -15.94 2.18 -4.09
CA ALA A 12 -16.29 0.77 -3.88
C ALA A 12 -16.33 -0.08 -5.16
N ARG A 13 -16.89 0.46 -6.24
CA ARG A 13 -16.99 -0.26 -7.53
C ARG A 13 -15.64 -0.51 -8.23
N ASP A 14 -14.60 0.26 -7.87
CA ASP A 14 -13.30 0.25 -8.53
C ASP A 14 -12.27 -0.59 -7.72
N ILE A 15 -12.64 -1.14 -6.55
CA ILE A 15 -11.69 -1.79 -5.60
C ILE A 15 -10.95 -2.97 -6.21
N GLU A 16 -11.66 -3.90 -6.88
CA GLU A 16 -11.05 -5.08 -7.49
C GLU A 16 -10.04 -4.68 -8.58
N ASP A 17 -10.44 -3.79 -9.50
CA ASP A 17 -9.55 -3.26 -10.55
C ASP A 17 -8.33 -2.53 -9.99
N ILE A 18 -8.50 -1.81 -8.87
CA ILE A 18 -7.40 -1.13 -8.18
C ILE A 18 -6.43 -2.17 -7.60
N MET A 19 -6.93 -3.21 -6.94
CA MET A 19 -6.09 -4.28 -6.40
C MET A 19 -5.27 -4.97 -7.48
N GLU A 20 -5.90 -5.38 -8.59
CA GLU A 20 -5.19 -6.01 -9.71
C GLU A 20 -4.04 -5.12 -10.21
N LYS A 21 -4.29 -3.82 -10.35
CA LYS A 21 -3.24 -2.86 -10.75
C LYS A 21 -2.13 -2.77 -9.73
N ILE A 22 -2.46 -2.71 -8.43
CA ILE A 22 -1.47 -2.65 -7.35
C ILE A 22 -0.59 -3.90 -7.36
N TYR A 23 -1.15 -5.11 -7.54
CA TYR A 23 -0.36 -6.35 -7.60
C TYR A 23 0.69 -6.38 -8.70
N THR A 24 0.52 -5.61 -9.78
CA THR A 24 1.53 -5.52 -10.86
C THR A 24 2.71 -4.60 -10.52
N ILE A 25 2.63 -3.86 -9.42
CA ILE A 25 3.65 -2.88 -9.03
C ILE A 25 4.76 -3.59 -8.25
N PRO A 26 6.05 -3.38 -8.60
CA PRO A 26 7.16 -3.87 -7.79
C PRO A 26 7.09 -3.37 -6.34
N HIS A 27 7.70 -4.12 -5.42
CA HIS A 27 7.78 -3.81 -3.98
C HIS A 27 6.48 -3.94 -3.18
N ILE A 28 5.37 -4.35 -3.79
CA ILE A 28 4.16 -4.71 -3.07
C ILE A 28 4.37 -6.06 -2.38
N ALA A 29 4.31 -6.07 -1.05
CA ALA A 29 4.38 -7.27 -0.24
C ALA A 29 2.99 -7.85 0.01
N GLU A 30 1.99 -6.98 0.24
CA GLU A 30 0.63 -7.39 0.55
C GLU A 30 -0.38 -6.32 0.14
N VAL A 31 -1.60 -6.75 -0.21
CA VAL A 31 -2.75 -5.88 -0.47
C VAL A 31 -3.97 -6.53 0.16
N ASN A 32 -4.65 -5.82 1.05
CA ASN A 32 -5.82 -6.31 1.76
C ASN A 32 -7.00 -5.34 1.62
N ILE A 33 -8.17 -5.88 1.31
CA ILE A 33 -9.44 -5.18 1.54
C ILE A 33 -9.74 -5.25 3.02
N VAL A 34 -10.00 -4.10 3.64
CA VAL A 34 -10.25 -4.02 5.08
C VAL A 34 -11.60 -3.39 5.35
N THR A 35 -12.18 -3.71 6.50
CA THR A 35 -13.28 -2.94 7.06
C THR A 35 -12.72 -1.79 7.88
N GLY A 36 -13.39 -0.63 7.86
CA GLY A 36 -12.99 0.52 8.67
C GLY A 36 -13.08 1.83 7.90
N THR A 37 -12.19 2.77 8.23
CA THR A 37 -12.13 4.10 7.60
C THR A 37 -11.40 4.09 6.26
N TYR A 38 -10.71 3.00 5.93
CA TYR A 38 -9.99 2.79 4.67
C TYR A 38 -10.57 1.57 3.96
N ASP A 39 -10.40 1.52 2.65
CA ASP A 39 -10.87 0.44 1.80
C ASP A 39 -9.77 -0.60 1.55
N LEU A 40 -8.51 -0.15 1.44
CA LEU A 40 -7.34 -1.02 1.27
C LEU A 40 -6.22 -0.67 2.24
N VAL A 41 -5.49 -1.71 2.67
CA VAL A 41 -4.18 -1.60 3.31
C VAL A 41 -3.17 -2.30 2.43
N VAL A 42 -2.14 -1.57 2.03
CA VAL A 42 -1.05 -2.07 1.17
C VAL A 42 0.25 -2.02 1.94
N GLU A 43 0.95 -3.15 2.01
CA GLU A 43 2.30 -3.24 2.55
C GLU A 43 3.31 -3.18 1.41
N LEU A 44 4.30 -2.29 1.55
CA LEU A 44 5.41 -2.15 0.62
C LEU A 44 6.72 -2.49 1.33
N LYS A 45 7.61 -3.24 0.66
CA LYS A 45 8.97 -3.50 1.12
C LYS A 45 9.98 -3.36 0.00
N GLY A 46 11.12 -2.76 0.32
CA GLY A 46 12.23 -2.61 -0.61
C GLY A 46 13.46 -2.06 0.11
N ASP A 47 14.57 -1.96 -0.60
CA ASP A 47 15.85 -1.55 -0.01
C ASP A 47 16.06 -0.03 -0.01
N ASP A 48 15.31 0.71 -0.83
CA ASP A 48 15.41 2.17 -0.96
C ASP A 48 14.10 2.86 -0.56
N LEU A 49 14.16 3.71 0.47
CA LEU A 49 13.01 4.46 0.96
C LEU A 49 12.51 5.52 -0.04
N GLU A 50 13.41 6.16 -0.78
CA GLU A 50 13.05 7.17 -1.77
C GLU A 50 12.34 6.54 -2.97
N GLU A 51 12.73 5.34 -3.38
CA GLU A 51 12.02 4.58 -4.42
C GLU A 51 10.60 4.23 -3.98
N LEU A 52 10.43 3.76 -2.75
CA LEU A 52 9.11 3.38 -2.22
C LEU A 52 8.17 4.59 -2.09
N LEU A 53 8.66 5.72 -1.58
CA LEU A 53 7.86 6.95 -1.42
C LEU A 53 7.64 7.68 -2.75
N GLY A 54 8.70 7.85 -3.53
CA GLY A 54 8.73 8.69 -4.72
C GLY A 54 8.27 7.98 -5.99
N GLY A 55 8.54 6.68 -6.09
CA GLY A 55 8.17 5.85 -7.24
C GLY A 55 6.88 5.09 -6.98
N VAL A 56 6.93 4.15 -6.03
CA VAL A 56 5.87 3.17 -5.83
C VAL A 56 4.59 3.82 -5.31
N THR A 57 4.67 4.61 -4.23
CA THR A 57 3.51 5.28 -3.63
C THR A 57 2.83 6.24 -4.62
N LYS A 58 3.60 6.98 -5.43
CA LYS A 58 3.04 7.87 -6.46
C LYS A 58 2.35 7.10 -7.59
N ARG A 59 2.91 5.95 -7.99
CA ARG A 59 2.27 5.06 -8.97
C ARG A 59 0.94 4.54 -8.46
N ILE A 60 0.87 4.12 -7.19
CA ILE A 60 -0.40 3.75 -6.55
C ILE A 60 -1.36 4.94 -6.59
N GLN A 61 -0.94 6.13 -6.14
CA GLN A 61 -1.79 7.33 -6.12
C GLN A 61 -2.37 7.71 -7.49
N SER A 62 -1.68 7.40 -8.58
CA SER A 62 -2.15 7.67 -9.94
C SER A 62 -3.24 6.71 -10.45
N ILE A 63 -3.53 5.62 -9.73
CA ILE A 63 -4.55 4.65 -10.14
C ILE A 63 -5.94 5.32 -10.10
N PRO A 64 -6.70 5.32 -11.21
CA PRO A 64 -8.06 5.85 -11.22
C PRO A 64 -8.96 5.15 -10.21
N GLY A 65 -9.75 5.92 -9.48
CA GLY A 65 -10.67 5.42 -8.46
C GLY A 65 -10.11 5.51 -7.02
N ILE A 66 -8.81 5.79 -6.88
CA ILE A 66 -8.22 6.16 -5.59
C ILE A 66 -8.50 7.63 -5.28
N ASN A 67 -9.05 7.88 -4.09
CA ASN A 67 -9.43 9.22 -3.63
C ASN A 67 -8.40 9.80 -2.64
N ARG A 68 -7.83 8.96 -1.78
CA ARG A 68 -6.89 9.36 -0.73
C ARG A 68 -5.92 8.22 -0.46
N ILE A 69 -4.67 8.59 -0.17
CA ILE A 69 -3.66 7.68 0.38
C ILE A 69 -3.02 8.36 1.58
N ASP A 70 -2.99 7.66 2.71
CA ASP A 70 -2.14 8.01 3.84
C ASP A 70 -0.96 7.03 3.88
N THR A 71 0.26 7.57 3.91
CA THR A 71 1.51 6.79 3.85
C THR A 71 2.19 6.76 5.21
N LEU A 72 2.39 5.57 5.75
CA LEU A 72 2.96 5.35 7.07
C LEU A 72 4.29 4.59 6.92
N ILE A 73 5.38 5.25 7.29
CA ILE A 73 6.70 4.63 7.29
C ILE A 73 6.85 3.83 8.59
N CYS A 74 7.16 2.55 8.46
CA CYS A 74 7.43 1.69 9.62
C CYS A 74 8.78 2.06 10.22
N MET A 75 8.78 2.62 11.43
CA MET A 75 10.00 3.01 12.15
C MET A 75 10.68 1.83 12.84
N ARG A 76 9.91 0.77 13.15
CA ARG A 76 10.41 -0.45 13.79
C ARG A 76 9.43 -1.60 13.57
N GLU A 77 9.89 -2.67 12.96
CA GLU A 77 9.15 -3.93 12.90
C GLU A 77 9.20 -4.65 14.26
N ALA A 78 8.06 -5.23 14.66
CA ALA A 78 8.03 -6.18 15.74
C ALA A 78 8.48 -7.56 15.22
N ALA A 79 9.16 -8.34 16.05
CA ALA A 79 9.40 -9.74 15.73
C ALA A 79 8.06 -10.47 15.58
N PRO A 80 7.97 -11.50 14.71
CA PRO A 80 6.77 -12.32 14.61
C PRO A 80 6.42 -12.89 15.99
N ILE A 81 5.22 -12.55 16.48
CA ILE A 81 4.76 -12.95 17.83
C ILE A 81 4.27 -14.41 17.84
N TRP A 82 4.11 -15.02 16.67
CA TRP A 82 3.51 -16.34 16.49
C TRP A 82 4.52 -17.46 16.17
N LEU A 83 5.78 -17.31 16.58
CA LEU A 83 6.82 -18.35 16.44
C LEU A 83 7.01 -19.13 17.73
#